data_AF-A0A1B0EXK4-F1
#
_entry.id   AF-A0A1B0EXK4-F1
#
_cell.length_a   1.000
_cell.length_b   1.000
_cell.length_c   1.000
_cell.angle_alpha   90.00
_cell.angle_beta   90.00
_cell.angle_gamma   90.00
#
_symmetry.space_group_name_H-M   'P 1'
#
loop_
_entity.id
_entity.type
_entity.pdbx_description
1 polymer ?
#
loop_
_entity_poly.entity_id
_entity_poly.type
_entity_poly.pdbx_seq_one_letter_code
_entity_poly.pdbx_strand_id
1 'polypeptide(L)'
;MLLLTNGAVQVIGAICGLIAVITFGARGDGRDWMPNWEHNNMGWAFALAVLGTMILFPAGILFLIEARKIKYKRLNEIGTREASSYSMDDRKMRPGASGHTDI
;
A
#
# COMPACT_ATOMS: atom_id res chain seq x y z
N MET A 1 3.97 -5.34 8.12
CA MET A 1 4.41 -3.94 8.29
C MET A 1 5.16 -3.45 7.06
N LEU A 2 6.18 -4.17 6.57
CA LEU A 2 7.00 -3.78 5.40
C LEU A 2 6.21 -3.43 4.13
N LEU A 3 5.21 -4.23 3.73
CA LEU A 3 4.42 -3.95 2.51
C LEU A 3 3.64 -2.64 2.61
N LEU A 4 3.09 -2.34 3.79
CA LEU A 4 2.32 -1.12 4.02
C LEU A 4 3.23 0.11 4.03
N THR A 5 4.38 0.02 4.71
CA THR A 5 5.33 1.14 4.80
C THR A 5 5.96 1.43 3.45
N ASN A 6 6.38 0.40 2.70
CA ASN A 6 6.97 0.57 1.38
C ASN A 6 5.95 1.12 0.38
N GLY A 7 4.73 0.59 0.38
CA GLY A 7 3.65 1.10 -0.47
C GLY A 7 3.31 2.56 -0.16
N ALA A 8 3.22 2.93 1.12
CA ALA A 8 2.94 4.30 1.54
C ALA A 8 4.05 5.27 1.13
N VAL A 9 5.32 4.93 1.38
CA VAL A 9 6.47 5.76 1.00
C VAL A 9 6.54 5.95 -0.52
N GLN A 10 6.27 4.90 -1.30
CA GLN A 10 6.24 5.00 -2.77
C GLN A 10 5.10 5.90 -3.26
N VAL A 11 3.89 5.79 -2.70
CA VAL A 11 2.76 6.65 -3.09
C VAL A 11 3.02 8.11 -2.72
N ILE A 12 3.55 8.38 -1.51
CA ILE A 12 3.92 9.73 -1.10
C ILE A 12 5.01 10.27 -2.02
N GLY A 13 6.04 9.47 -2.30
CA GLY A 13 7.09 9.80 -3.25
C GLY A 13 6.57 10.10 -4.66
N ALA A 14 5.58 9.35 -5.14
CA ALA A 14 4.95 9.56 -6.43
C ALA A 14 4.17 10.88 -6.49
N ILE A 15 3.46 11.24 -5.42
CA ILE A 15 2.76 12.53 -5.31
C ILE A 15 3.77 13.69 -5.31
N CYS A 16 4.84 13.59 -4.51
CA CYS A 16 5.90 14.60 -4.49
C CYS A 16 6.59 14.73 -5.86
N GLY A 17 6.91 13.60 -6.50
CA GLY A 17 7.48 13.56 -7.84
C GLY A 17 6.56 14.17 -8.89
N LEU A 18 5.24 13.93 -8.79
CA LEU A 18 4.25 14.50 -9.70
C LEU A 18 4.19 16.02 -9.59
N ILE A 19 4.17 16.55 -8.36
CA ILE A 19 4.20 18.00 -8.12
C ILE A 19 5.49 18.60 -8.72
N ALA A 20 6.63 17.95 -8.51
CA ALA A 20 7.91 18.41 -9.04
C ALA A 20 7.92 18.42 -10.58
N VAL A 21 7.49 17.33 -11.21
CA VAL A 21 7.43 17.17 -12.68
C VAL A 21 6.48 18.19 -13.30
N ILE A 22 5.29 18.41 -12.72
CA ILE A 22 4.32 19.40 -13.21
C ILE A 22 4.89 20.81 -13.09
N THR A 23 5.45 21.15 -11.93
CA THR A 23 5.99 22.50 -11.69
C THR A 23 7.14 22.80 -12.64
N PHE A 24 8.05 21.84 -12.79
CA PHE A 24 9.21 21.99 -13.69
C PHE A 24 8.79 21.97 -15.16
N GLY A 25 7.83 21.13 -15.54
CA GLY A 25 7.29 21.10 -16.90
C GLY A 25 6.56 22.39 -17.29
N ALA A 26 5.82 23.01 -16.37
CA ALA A 26 5.04 24.21 -16.64
C ALA A 26 5.84 25.51 -16.51
N ARG A 27 6.84 25.56 -15.61
CA ARG A 27 7.58 26.79 -15.28
C ARG A 27 9.08 26.72 -15.57
N GLY A 28 9.60 25.59 -16.01
CA GLY A 28 11.04 25.39 -16.25
C GLY A 28 11.62 26.34 -17.30
N ASP A 29 10.81 26.82 -18.23
CA ASP A 29 11.19 27.78 -19.28
C ASP A 29 10.80 29.24 -18.93
N GLY A 30 10.24 29.46 -17.74
CA GLY A 30 9.75 30.78 -17.32
C GLY A 30 10.84 31.61 -16.64
N ARG A 31 11.10 32.80 -17.18
CA ARG A 31 12.01 33.81 -16.60
C ARG A 31 11.71 34.16 -15.15
N ASP A 32 10.45 34.02 -14.74
CA ASP A 32 9.98 34.44 -13.42
C ASP A 32 10.24 33.40 -12.31
N TRP A 33 10.59 32.16 -12.66
CA TRP A 33 10.71 31.07 -11.69
C TRP A 33 12.13 30.51 -11.53
N MET A 34 12.95 30.53 -12.59
CA MET A 34 14.30 29.97 -12.54
C MET A 34 15.36 30.96 -13.06
N PRO A 35 16.41 31.27 -12.27
CA PRO A 35 17.55 32.04 -12.76
C PRO A 35 18.31 31.24 -13.83
N ASN A 36 18.79 31.91 -14.88
CA ASN A 36 19.42 31.31 -16.06
C ASN A 36 18.52 30.33 -16.85
N TRP A 37 17.21 30.58 -16.88
CA TRP A 37 16.21 29.81 -17.67
C TRP A 37 16.61 29.61 -19.14
N GLU A 38 17.31 30.57 -19.76
CA GLU A 38 17.75 30.51 -21.17
C GLU A 38 18.66 29.30 -21.48
N HIS A 39 19.34 28.76 -20.47
CA HIS A 39 20.21 27.59 -20.61
C HIS A 39 19.53 26.28 -20.14
N ASN A 40 18.28 26.35 -19.68
CA ASN A 40 17.56 25.23 -19.09
C ASN A 40 16.85 24.38 -20.15
N ASN A 41 17.63 23.56 -20.87
CA ASN A 41 17.08 22.58 -21.80
C ASN A 41 16.57 21.35 -21.03
N MET A 42 15.28 21.02 -21.18
CA MET A 42 14.71 19.80 -20.59
C MET A 42 15.31 18.55 -21.22
N GLY A 43 16.41 18.08 -20.64
CA GLY A 43 17.14 16.91 -21.10
C GLY A 43 16.59 15.59 -20.57
N TRP A 44 17.34 14.52 -20.81
CA TRP A 44 16.99 13.17 -20.41
C TRP A 44 16.71 12.99 -18.92
N ALA A 45 17.33 13.79 -18.04
CA ALA A 45 17.04 13.76 -16.61
C ALA A 45 15.56 14.07 -16.30
N PHE A 46 14.97 15.05 -16.99
CA PHE A 46 13.55 15.39 -16.83
C PHE A 46 12.65 14.26 -17.36
N ALA A 47 12.99 13.69 -18.52
CA ALA A 47 12.26 12.56 -19.07
C ALA A 47 12.28 11.33 -18.14
N LEU A 48 13.43 11.04 -17.52
CA LEU A 48 13.56 9.97 -16.54
C LEU A 48 12.79 10.27 -15.24
N ALA A 49 12.71 11.54 -14.82
CA ALA A 49 11.90 11.93 -13.67
C ALA A 49 10.40 11.73 -13.92
N VAL A 50 9.91 12.07 -15.12
CA VAL A 50 8.52 11.81 -15.55
C VAL A 50 8.25 10.31 -15.53
N LEU A 51 9.07 9.51 -16.21
CA LEU A 51 8.92 8.06 -16.29
C LEU A 51 8.98 7.39 -14.92
N GLY A 52 9.96 7.76 -14.09
CA GLY A 52 10.11 7.25 -12.74
C GLY A 52 8.87 7.54 -11.89
N THR A 53 8.33 8.75 -11.96
CA THR A 53 7.12 9.14 -11.24
C THR A 53 5.90 8.32 -11.71
N MET A 54 5.74 8.14 -13.02
CA MET A 54 4.62 7.37 -13.59
C MET A 54 4.67 5.88 -13.23
N ILE A 55 5.86 5.29 -13.10
CA ILE A 55 6.03 3.89 -12.69
C ILE A 55 5.86 3.73 -11.17
N LEU A 56 6.19 4.76 -10.38
CA LEU A 56 6.11 4.72 -8.92
C LEU A 56 4.65 4.64 -8.42
N PHE A 57 3.70 5.25 -9.14
CA PHE A 57 2.27 5.17 -8.83
C PHE A 57 1.70 3.74 -8.81
N PRO A 58 1.74 2.96 -9.91
CA PRO A 58 1.23 1.61 -9.91
C PRO A 58 2.02 0.70 -8.95
N ALA A 59 3.33 0.89 -8.83
CA ALA A 59 4.14 0.13 -7.87
C ALA A 59 3.65 0.31 -6.42
N GLY A 60 3.51 1.56 -5.98
CA GLY A 60 3.03 1.86 -4.63
C GLY A 60 1.62 1.34 -4.35
N ILE A 61 0.71 1.47 -5.33
CA ILE A 61 -0.67 0.96 -5.23
C ILE A 61 -0.70 -0.56 -5.07
N LEU A 62 0.09 -1.30 -5.86
CA LEU A 62 0.16 -2.76 -5.77
C LEU A 62 0.61 -3.24 -4.38
N PHE A 63 1.64 -2.60 -3.81
CA PHE A 63 2.09 -2.91 -2.45
C PHE A 63 1.00 -2.66 -1.38
N LEU A 64 0.21 -1.60 -1.53
CA LEU A 64 -0.90 -1.30 -0.63
C LEU A 64 -2.05 -2.30 -0.76
N ILE A 65 -2.38 -2.72 -1.99
CA ILE A 65 -3.40 -3.75 -2.24
C ILE A 65 -2.97 -5.07 -1.59
N GLU A 66 -1.72 -5.49 -1.78
CA GLU A 66 -1.21 -6.72 -1.18
C GLU A 66 -1.20 -6.65 0.35
N ALA A 67 -0.77 -5.53 0.93
CA ALA A 67 -0.83 -5.30 2.36
C ALA A 67 -2.27 -5.41 2.91
N ARG A 68 -3.26 -4.89 2.16
CA ARG A 68 -4.67 -4.96 2.53
C ARG A 68 -5.19 -6.40 2.48
N LYS A 69 -4.86 -7.17 1.43
CA LYS A 69 -5.24 -8.59 1.31
C LYS A 69 -4.70 -9.42 2.48
N ILE A 70 -3.44 -9.22 2.85
CA ILE A 70 -2.81 -9.95 3.96
C ILE A 70 -3.45 -9.57 5.30
N LYS A 71 -3.76 -8.28 5.51
CA LYS A 71 -4.48 -7.84 6.71
C LYS A 71 -5.83 -8.55 6.83
N TYR A 72 -6.67 -8.54 5.80
CA TYR A 72 -7.98 -9.19 5.86
C TYR A 72 -7.89 -10.69 6.09
N LYS A 73 -6.93 -11.39 5.45
CA LYS A 73 -6.70 -12.82 5.68
C LYS A 73 -6.39 -13.11 7.16
N ARG A 74 -5.49 -12.32 7.77
CA ARG A 74 -5.16 -12.46 9.20
C ARG A 74 -6.35 -12.18 10.11
N LEU A 75 -7.15 -11.14 9.83
CA LEU A 75 -8.35 -10.86 10.62
C LEU A 75 -9.35 -12.02 10.55
N ASN A 76 -9.55 -12.59 9.36
CA ASN A 76 -10.45 -13.74 9.19
C ASN A 76 -9.94 -14.99 9.93
N GLU A 77 -8.64 -15.25 9.91
CA GLU A 77 -8.01 -16.35 10.67
C GLU A 77 -8.19 -16.16 12.18
N ILE A 78 -8.04 -14.94 12.70
CA ILE A 78 -8.27 -14.64 14.12
C ILE A 78 -9.74 -14.89 14.49
N GLY A 79 -10.69 -14.35 13.72
CA GLY A 79 -12.12 -14.56 13.97
C GLY A 79 -12.53 -16.03 13.93
N THR A 80 -11.99 -16.80 12.97
CA THR A 80 -12.25 -18.24 12.88
C THR A 80 -11.65 -19.01 14.06
N ARG A 81 -10.45 -18.64 14.52
CA ARG A 81 -9.78 -19.24 15.68
C ARG A 81 -10.54 -18.95 16.98
N GLU A 82 -10.98 -17.71 17.18
CA GLU A 82 -11.77 -17.32 18.36
C GLU A 82 -13.10 -18.08 18.39
N ALA A 83 -13.84 -18.10 17.28
CA ALA A 83 -15.08 -18.88 17.16
C ALA A 83 -14.86 -20.38 17.45
N SER A 84 -13.74 -20.94 16.98
CA SER A 84 -13.38 -22.34 17.27
C SER A 84 -13.03 -22.57 18.74
N SER A 85 -12.37 -21.62 19.41
CA SER A 85 -12.07 -21.73 20.85
C SER A 85 -13.33 -21.71 21.70
N TYR A 86 -14.29 -20.83 21.41
CA TYR A 86 -15.59 -20.82 22.09
C TYR A 86 -16.35 -22.14 21.92
N SER A 87 -16.37 -22.70 20.70
CA SER A 87 -16.97 -24.03 20.44
C SER A 87 -16.31 -25.17 21.23
N MET A 88 -15.01 -25.08 21.51
CA MET A 88 -14.29 -26.07 22.31
C MET A 88 -14.56 -25.90 23.80
N ASP A 89 -14.58 -24.66 24.29
CA ASP A 89 -14.89 -24.37 25.70
C ASP A 89 -16.33 -24.75 26.05
N ASP A 90 -17.32 -24.49 25.18
CA ASP A 90 -18.70 -24.96 25.36
C ASP A 90 -18.80 -26.49 25.46
N ARG A 91 -18.04 -27.21 24.62
CA ARG A 91 -17.97 -28.69 24.68
C ARG A 91 -17.35 -29.18 25.99
N LYS A 92 -16.31 -28.51 26.48
CA LYS A 92 -15.61 -28.89 27.71
C LYS A 92 -16.42 -28.54 28.96
N MET A 93 -17.16 -27.43 28.94
CA MET A 93 -18.01 -26.96 30.03
C MET A 93 -19.33 -27.71 30.14
N ARG A 94 -19.63 -28.59 29.16
CA ARG A 94 -20.70 -29.59 29.20
C ARG A 94 -20.08 -31.00 29.30
N PRO A 95 -19.51 -31.42 30.45
CA PRO A 95 -18.75 -32.68 30.56
C PRO A 95 -19.62 -33.96 30.50
N GLY A 96 -20.90 -33.86 30.15
CA GLY A 96 -21.88 -34.95 30.24
C GLY A 96 -22.76 -35.16 29.02
N ALA A 97 -22.42 -34.59 27.86
CA ALA A 97 -23.24 -34.70 26.65
C ALA A 97 -22.67 -35.63 25.55
N SER A 98 -21.59 -36.36 25.84
CA SER A 98 -21.21 -37.53 25.05
C SER A 98 -21.93 -38.76 25.61
N GLY A 99 -23.26 -38.73 25.59
CA GLY A 99 -24.06 -39.94 25.75
C GLY A 99 -23.97 -40.74 24.45
N HIS A 100 -23.15 -41.77 24.47
CA HIS A 100 -23.22 -42.89 23.55
C HIS A 100 -24.64 -43.45 23.61
N THR A 101 -25.48 -43.17 22.60
CA THR A 101 -26.77 -43.85 22.46
C THR A 101 -26.54 -45.11 21.64
N ASP A 102 -26.16 -46.19 22.33
CA ASP A 102 -26.46 -47.54 21.89
C ASP A 102 -27.88 -47.88 22.40
N ILE A 103 -28.86 -47.72 21.52
CA ILE A 103 -30.15 -48.44 21.56
C ILE A 103 -30.60 -48.71 20.13
#